data_AF-A0A2G6P1P1-F1
#
_entry.id   AF-A0A2G6P1P1-F1
#
_cell.length_a   1.000
_cell.length_b   1.000
_cell.length_c   1.000
_cell.angle_alpha   90.00
_cell.angle_beta   90.00
_cell.angle_gamma   90.00
#
_symmetry.space_group_name_H-M   'P 1'
#
loop_
_entity.id
_entity.type
_entity.pdbx_description
1 polymer ?
#
loop_
_entity_poly.entity_id
_entity_poly.type
_entity_poly.pdbx_seq_one_letter_code
_entity_poly.pdbx_strand_id
1 'polypeptide(L)'
;MYKLKTIIIAVCVLFTACGSDDDGSTSPTTNVYVAGYEHNGTRNVAKYWKNGEEIALTDGSQNAYAYDITIDNGNVYVVGNESNGTNNVAKYWKNGTEVTLTNGSHD
;
A
#
# COMPACT_ATOMS: atom_id res chain seq x y z
N MET A 1 27.63 11.39 35.70
CA MET A 1 28.50 10.93 34.60
C MET A 1 27.67 10.79 33.33
N TYR A 2 27.49 11.87 32.58
CA TYR A 2 26.81 11.84 31.27
C TYR A 2 27.90 11.83 30.19
N LYS A 3 28.07 10.69 29.52
CA LYS A 3 29.08 10.47 28.50
C LYS A 3 28.64 11.06 27.15
N LEU A 4 29.45 12.01 26.70
CA LEU A 4 29.86 12.32 25.31
C LEU A 4 28.79 12.61 24.25
N LYS A 5 28.68 13.91 23.95
CA LYS A 5 28.09 14.49 22.73
C LYS A 5 28.78 13.90 21.49
N THR A 6 28.02 13.26 20.60
CA THR A 6 28.51 12.92 19.26
C THR A 6 28.08 14.03 18.30
N ILE A 7 29.05 14.81 17.86
CA ILE A 7 28.93 15.84 16.83
C ILE A 7 29.08 15.13 15.48
N ILE A 8 28.01 15.03 14.70
CA ILE A 8 28.11 14.60 13.30
C ILE A 8 28.48 15.84 12.48
N ILE A 9 29.70 15.85 11.98
CA ILE A 9 30.28 16.90 11.16
C ILE A 9 29.55 16.93 9.82
N ALA A 10 28.95 18.07 9.50
CA ALA A 10 28.42 18.37 8.18
C ALA A 10 29.57 18.46 7.17
N VAL A 11 29.55 17.60 6.15
CA VAL A 11 30.36 17.76 4.94
C VAL A 11 29.41 18.14 3.81
N CYS A 12 29.18 19.45 3.67
CA CYS A 12 28.49 20.04 2.53
C CYS A 12 29.44 20.04 1.33
N VAL A 13 29.32 19.05 0.44
CA VAL A 13 29.99 19.10 -0.87
C VAL A 13 29.08 19.89 -1.81
N LEU A 14 29.37 21.18 -1.97
CA LEU A 14 28.71 22.05 -2.94
C LEU A 14 29.26 21.73 -4.33
N PHE A 15 28.57 20.86 -5.07
CA PHE A 15 28.67 20.83 -6.52
C PHE A 15 27.55 21.73 -7.08
N THR A 16 27.85 23.01 -7.29
CA THR A 16 27.03 23.86 -8.16
C THR A 16 27.30 23.45 -9.60
N ALA A 17 26.45 22.57 -10.14
CA ALA A 17 26.30 22.36 -11.56
C ALA A 17 25.31 23.39 -12.13
N CYS A 18 25.68 23.99 -13.26
CA CYS A 18 25.04 25.17 -13.86
C CYS A 18 23.86 24.79 -14.77
N GLY A 19 22.76 25.55 -14.64
CA GLY A 19 21.80 25.92 -15.69
C GLY A 19 21.30 24.82 -16.63
N SER A 20 20.15 24.25 -16.32
CA SER A 20 19.17 23.92 -17.34
C SER A 20 17.89 24.62 -16.92
N ASP A 21 17.25 25.35 -17.83
CA ASP A 21 15.99 26.04 -17.58
C ASP A 21 14.96 25.01 -17.11
N ASP A 22 14.80 24.91 -15.78
CA ASP A 22 13.80 24.08 -15.14
C ASP A 22 12.49 24.84 -15.33
N ASP A 23 11.84 24.61 -16.47
CA ASP A 23 10.42 24.91 -16.61
C ASP A 23 9.75 24.18 -15.46
N GLY A 24 9.38 24.95 -14.43
CA GLY A 24 8.66 24.52 -13.25
C GLY A 24 7.26 24.04 -13.61
N SER A 25 7.18 23.06 -14.49
CA SER A 25 6.07 22.19 -14.70
C SER A 25 6.12 21.18 -13.57
N THR A 26 5.50 21.53 -12.45
CA THR A 26 5.03 20.55 -11.47
C THR A 26 3.97 19.70 -12.18
N SER A 27 4.44 18.78 -13.05
CA SER A 27 3.60 17.71 -13.55
C SER A 27 2.96 17.07 -12.33
N PRO A 28 1.61 17.02 -12.24
CA PRO A 28 0.98 16.39 -11.11
C PRO A 28 1.56 15.00 -11.00
N THR A 29 2.15 14.67 -9.85
CA THR A 29 2.65 13.33 -9.57
C THR A 29 1.43 12.42 -9.50
N THR A 30 1.02 11.89 -10.64
CA THR A 30 -0.12 10.98 -10.72
C THR A 30 0.27 9.69 -10.02
N ASN A 31 -0.40 9.40 -8.91
CA ASN A 31 -0.26 8.11 -8.25
C ASN A 31 -1.14 7.08 -8.96
N VAL A 32 -0.56 5.92 -9.26
CA VAL A 32 -1.28 4.79 -9.84
C VAL A 32 -1.56 3.77 -8.74
N TYR A 33 -2.82 3.35 -8.66
CA TYR A 33 -3.28 2.36 -7.71
C TYR A 33 -3.89 1.18 -8.46
N VAL A 34 -3.51 -0.03 -8.07
CA VAL A 34 -4.02 -1.28 -8.65
C VAL A 34 -4.42 -2.20 -7.51
N ALA A 35 -5.59 -2.81 -7.59
CA ALA A 35 -6.01 -3.87 -6.67
C ALA A 35 -5.95 -5.22 -7.36
N GLY A 36 -5.69 -6.28 -6.60
CA GLY A 36 -5.68 -7.64 -7.11
C GLY A 36 -5.18 -8.63 -6.05
N TYR A 37 -4.55 -9.70 -6.52
CA TYR A 37 -3.99 -10.71 -5.65
C TYR A 37 -2.69 -11.27 -6.23
N GLU A 38 -1.85 -11.80 -5.35
CA GLU A 38 -0.65 -12.56 -5.71
C GLU A 38 -0.76 -13.97 -5.13
N HIS A 39 -0.36 -14.98 -5.90
CA HIS A 39 -0.30 -16.34 -5.41
C HIS A 39 1.02 -16.58 -4.64
N ASN A 40 0.95 -16.85 -3.33
CA ASN A 40 2.14 -17.07 -2.48
C ASN A 40 2.70 -18.51 -2.55
N GLY A 41 2.29 -19.29 -3.56
CA GLY A 41 2.63 -20.70 -3.72
C GLY A 41 1.66 -21.67 -3.04
N THR A 42 0.77 -21.18 -2.18
CA THR A 42 -0.29 -22.00 -1.55
C THR A 42 -1.66 -21.35 -1.70
N ARG A 43 -1.74 -20.04 -1.52
CA ARG A 43 -2.98 -19.27 -1.46
C ARG A 43 -2.87 -17.96 -2.22
N ASN A 44 -4.01 -17.43 -2.61
CA ASN A 44 -4.12 -16.07 -3.16
C ASN A 44 -4.14 -15.07 -2.00
N VAL A 45 -3.23 -14.10 -2.03
CA VAL A 45 -3.09 -13.04 -1.05
C VAL A 45 -3.64 -11.76 -1.66
N ALA A 46 -4.65 -11.15 -1.03
CA ALA A 46 -5.17 -9.87 -1.49
C ALA A 46 -4.09 -8.79 -1.29
N LYS A 47 -3.83 -8.01 -2.33
CA LYS A 47 -2.86 -6.91 -2.32
C LYS A 47 -3.43 -5.70 -3.06
N TYR A 48 -2.88 -4.53 -2.78
CA TYR A 48 -2.91 -3.42 -3.72
C TYR A 48 -1.49 -2.91 -3.96
N TRP A 49 -1.28 -2.27 -5.10
CA TRP A 49 -0.01 -1.66 -5.46
C TRP A 49 -0.18 -0.16 -5.60
N LYS A 50 0.74 0.61 -5.03
CA LYS A 50 0.85 2.06 -5.21
C LYS A 50 2.16 2.35 -5.92
N ASN A 51 2.09 2.83 -7.16
CA ASN A 51 3.29 3.10 -7.98
C ASN A 51 4.25 1.90 -8.08
N GLY A 52 3.69 0.68 -8.12
CA GLY A 52 4.45 -0.57 -8.19
C GLY A 52 4.94 -1.12 -6.84
N GLU A 53 4.87 -0.35 -5.76
CA GLU A 53 5.13 -0.86 -4.41
C GLU A 53 3.91 -1.65 -3.93
N GLU A 54 4.13 -2.86 -3.40
CA GLU A 54 3.07 -3.73 -2.94
C GLU A 54 2.68 -3.47 -1.48
N ILE A 55 1.37 -3.58 -1.21
CA ILE A 55 0.79 -3.51 0.12
C ILE A 55 -0.12 -4.71 0.29
N ALA A 56 0.26 -5.63 1.18
CA ALA A 56 -0.55 -6.79 1.52
C ALA A 56 -1.78 -6.36 2.35
N LEU A 57 -2.94 -6.89 1.98
CA LEU A 57 -4.21 -6.69 2.68
C LEU A 57 -4.55 -7.84 3.62
N THR A 58 -3.95 -9.01 3.37
CA THR A 58 -4.14 -10.25 4.14
C THR A 58 -2.78 -10.89 4.41
N ASP A 59 -2.69 -11.72 5.44
CA ASP A 59 -1.46 -12.43 5.81
C ASP A 59 -1.15 -13.65 4.92
N GLY A 60 -2.05 -13.99 4.00
CA GLY A 60 -1.93 -15.17 3.13
C GLY A 60 -2.21 -16.49 3.84
N SER A 61 -2.76 -16.45 5.05
CA SER A 61 -3.22 -17.61 5.80
C SER A 61 -4.53 -18.17 5.26
N GLN A 62 -5.24 -17.46 4.37
CA GLN A 62 -6.44 -17.92 3.65
C GLN A 62 -6.48 -17.32 2.24
N ASN A 63 -7.31 -17.87 1.35
CA ASN A 63 -7.50 -17.31 0.01
C ASN A 63 -8.24 -15.99 0.12
N ALA A 64 -7.69 -14.94 -0.47
CA ALA A 64 -8.27 -13.61 -0.50
C ALA A 64 -8.11 -12.96 -1.86
N TYR A 65 -9.06 -12.08 -2.19
CA TYR A 65 -9.12 -11.38 -3.46
C TYR A 65 -9.52 -9.93 -3.21
N ALA A 66 -8.78 -8.99 -3.80
CA ALA A 66 -9.20 -7.60 -3.94
C ALA A 66 -9.77 -7.38 -5.35
N TYR A 67 -10.95 -6.78 -5.44
CA TYR A 67 -11.69 -6.63 -6.70
C TYR A 67 -11.73 -5.19 -7.22
N ASP A 68 -11.82 -4.20 -6.32
CA ASP A 68 -11.91 -2.80 -6.70
C ASP A 68 -11.22 -1.90 -5.68
N ILE A 69 -10.80 -0.72 -6.13
CA ILE A 69 -10.04 0.26 -5.36
C ILE A 69 -10.54 1.67 -5.65
N THR A 70 -10.81 2.43 -4.60
CA THR A 70 -11.13 3.85 -4.70
C THR A 70 -10.33 4.67 -3.71
N ILE A 71 -10.10 5.93 -4.05
CA ILE A 71 -9.38 6.88 -3.23
C ILE A 71 -10.33 8.01 -2.89
N ASP A 72 -10.57 8.21 -1.60
CA ASP A 72 -11.39 9.32 -1.10
C ASP A 72 -10.68 10.02 0.06
N ASN A 73 -10.55 11.34 -0.05
CA ASN A 73 -9.91 12.18 0.96
C ASN A 73 -8.54 11.65 1.43
N GLY A 74 -7.72 11.16 0.49
CA GLY A 74 -6.39 10.60 0.74
C GLY A 74 -6.36 9.20 1.35
N ASN A 75 -7.53 8.59 1.59
CA ASN A 75 -7.62 7.21 2.06
C ASN A 75 -7.83 6.27 0.88
N VAL A 76 -7.15 5.13 0.93
CA VAL A 76 -7.32 4.04 -0.03
C VAL A 76 -8.34 3.07 0.54
N TYR A 77 -9.40 2.81 -0.21
CA TYR A 77 -10.41 1.82 0.11
C TYR A 77 -10.34 0.71 -0.93
N VAL A 78 -10.11 -0.51 -0.47
CA VAL A 78 -10.09 -1.69 -1.33
C VAL A 78 -11.23 -2.60 -0.90
N VAL A 79 -12.01 -3.13 -1.83
CA VAL A 79 -13.09 -4.09 -1.53
C VAL A 79 -12.76 -5.46 -2.08
N GLY A 80 -13.23 -6.50 -1.40
CA GLY A 80 -12.87 -7.87 -1.74
C GLY A 80 -13.50 -8.90 -0.81
N ASN A 81 -12.93 -10.09 -0.82
CA ASN A 81 -13.28 -11.14 0.13
C ASN A 81 -12.06 -11.91 0.60
N GLU A 82 -12.20 -12.57 1.74
CA GLU A 82 -11.24 -13.54 2.27
C GLU A 82 -12.00 -14.76 2.79
N SER A 83 -11.49 -15.95 2.51
CA SER A 83 -12.07 -17.19 3.01
C SER A 83 -11.82 -17.34 4.51
N ASN A 84 -12.86 -17.67 5.28
CA ASN A 84 -12.70 -18.05 6.70
C ASN A 84 -12.47 -19.56 6.89
N GLY A 85 -12.23 -20.30 5.81
CA GLY A 85 -12.07 -21.76 5.79
C GLY A 85 -13.34 -22.50 5.39
N THR A 86 -14.50 -21.85 5.47
CA THR A 86 -15.79 -22.41 5.06
C THR A 86 -16.44 -21.57 3.97
N ASN A 87 -16.53 -20.26 4.17
CA ASN A 87 -17.22 -19.32 3.27
C ASN A 87 -16.29 -18.17 2.88
N ASN A 88 -16.68 -17.42 1.85
CA ASN A 88 -16.03 -16.16 1.48
C ASN A 88 -16.64 -15.03 2.29
N VAL A 89 -15.83 -14.34 3.08
CA VAL A 89 -16.27 -13.22 3.90
C VAL A 89 -16.00 -11.93 3.14
N ALA A 90 -17.05 -11.18 2.83
CA ALA A 90 -16.91 -9.86 2.21
C ALA A 90 -16.23 -8.88 3.18
N LYS A 91 -15.22 -8.17 2.69
CA LYS A 91 -14.37 -7.25 3.45
C LYS A 91 -14.08 -5.98 2.64
N TYR A 92 -13.73 -4.92 3.34
CA TYR A 92 -12.97 -3.82 2.75
C TYR A 92 -11.76 -3.50 3.60
N TRP A 93 -10.74 -2.89 2.99
CA TRP A 93 -9.54 -2.45 3.67
C TRP A 93 -9.39 -0.94 3.50
N LYS A 94 -9.23 -0.22 4.62
CA LYS A 94 -8.91 1.20 4.65
C LYS A 94 -7.43 1.37 4.97
N ASN A 95 -6.64 1.83 4.00
CA ASN A 95 -5.19 1.98 4.15
C ASN A 95 -4.52 0.69 4.68
N GLY A 96 -4.93 -0.47 4.15
CA GLY A 96 -4.44 -1.78 4.58
C GLY A 96 -5.10 -2.36 5.85
N THR A 97 -5.88 -1.57 6.59
CA THR A 97 -6.59 -2.06 7.79
C THR A 97 -7.93 -2.69 7.41
N GLU A 98 -8.12 -3.94 7.79
CA GLU A 98 -9.33 -4.71 7.49
C GLU A 98 -10.58 -4.20 8.23
N VAL A 99 -11.71 -4.22 7.52
CA VAL A 99 -13.06 -4.14 8.06
C VAL A 99 -13.94 -5.22 7.43
N THR A 100 -14.51 -6.08 8.28
CA THR A 100 -15.42 -7.16 7.86
C THR A 100 -16.84 -6.63 7.63
N LEU A 101 -17.45 -6.96 6.48
CA LEU A 101 -18.80 -6.52 6.10
C LEU A 101 -19.88 -7.58 6.32
N THR A 102 -19.51 -8.86 6.27
CA THR A 102 -20.45 -9.98 6.44
C THR A 102 -19.85 -11.06 7.33
N ASN A 103 -20.64 -12.03 7.75
CA ASN A 103 -20.17 -13.26 8.38
C ASN A 103 -19.98 -14.40 7.34
N GLY A 104 -20.19 -14.12 6.05
CA GLY A 104 -20.20 -15.13 4.98
C GLY A 104 -21.37 -16.13 5.08
N SER A 105 -22.51 -15.80 5.70
CA SER A 105 -23.66 -16.72 5.79
C SER A 105 -24.59 -16.68 4.57
N HIS A 106 -24.42 -15.69 3.69
CA HIS A 106 -25.28 -15.46 2.53
C HIS A 106 -24.36 -15.18 1.33
N ASP A 107 -24.13 -16.23 0.54
CA ASP A 107 -23.41 -16.18 -0.75
C ASP A 107 -24.42 -16.08 -1.90
#